data_AF-B6BKA0-F1
#
_entry.id   AF-B6BKA0-F1
#
_cell.length_a   1.000
_cell.length_b   1.000
_cell.length_c   1.000
_cell.angle_alpha   90.00
_cell.angle_beta   90.00
_cell.angle_gamma   90.00
#
_symmetry.space_group_name_H-M   'P 1'
#
loop_
_entity.id
_entity.type
_entity.pdbx_description
1 polymer ?
#
loop_
_entity_poly.entity_id
_entity_poly.type
_entity_poly.pdbx_seq_one_letter_code
_entity_poly.pdbx_strand_id
1 'polypeptide(L)'
;MNTQALLETYIDNIIQIMTPYGTGTGFIIDDLIITNSHVVSGLKEVVISSKQVKRVIAQVVYDDPDYDLAFIKTVFKAPKNPLKLSTTPVNNGDITVAIGHPYGLNYTATEGIVSKASRLYEDLEYIQIDAAINPGNSGGPLLNIHGEVTGVNTFIIQNANNLGFALPYFYVQESLKNFKDVDAANIIKCPSCKNLIHEKDIKNDYCSECGTKLEVAYQRRTGYNPTGSTKLLEEILTSLDVNVTLARRSQASWRVDHGSARIEINYYENGIIIGDSKLCRIPKENIGAIYDYMLSENEKLTYLQFSINENSIYLSYLIVDSSLTLKEGKIALERLFKLSDKYDEILINKFKAIKLKRDEEDE
;
A
#
# COMPACT_ATOMS: atom_id res chain seq x y z
N MET A 1 -20.85 -9.25 17.82
CA MET A 1 -20.81 -7.84 17.39
C MET A 1 -21.30 -7.77 15.96
N ASN A 2 -21.91 -6.65 15.55
CA ASN A 2 -22.19 -6.41 14.13
C ASN A 2 -20.93 -5.87 13.44
N THR A 3 -20.93 -5.84 12.10
CA THR A 3 -19.76 -5.39 11.30
C THR A 3 -19.28 -3.98 11.66
N GLN A 4 -20.19 -3.04 11.93
CA GLN A 4 -19.83 -1.68 12.34
C GLN A 4 -19.06 -1.67 13.67
N ALA A 5 -19.57 -2.37 14.69
CA ALA A 5 -18.91 -2.44 15.99
C ALA A 5 -17.54 -3.12 15.90
N LEU A 6 -17.38 -4.12 15.03
CA LEU A 6 -16.08 -4.75 14.78
C LEU A 6 -15.09 -3.75 14.18
N LEU A 7 -15.50 -3.00 13.14
CA LEU A 7 -14.67 -1.95 12.56
C LEU A 7 -14.24 -0.92 13.62
N GLU A 8 -15.20 -0.30 14.32
CA GLU A 8 -14.91 0.74 15.32
C GLU A 8 -13.99 0.24 16.44
N THR A 9 -14.09 -1.04 16.80
CA THR A 9 -13.29 -1.62 17.89
C THR A 9 -11.87 -1.99 17.44
N TYR A 10 -11.72 -2.54 16.24
CA TYR A 10 -10.49 -3.22 15.81
C TYR A 10 -9.74 -2.52 14.68
N ILE A 11 -10.23 -1.40 14.12
CA ILE A 11 -9.60 -0.72 12.98
C ILE A 11 -8.15 -0.32 13.23
N ASP A 12 -7.80 0.00 14.48
CA ASP A 12 -6.43 0.37 14.88
C ASP A 12 -5.41 -0.77 14.66
N ASN A 13 -5.88 -2.01 14.51
CA ASN A 13 -5.03 -3.16 14.22
C ASN A 13 -4.76 -3.33 12.73
N ILE A 14 -5.54 -2.69 11.86
CA ILE A 14 -5.48 -2.91 10.41
C ILE A 14 -4.45 -1.97 9.81
N ILE A 15 -3.50 -2.55 9.08
CA ILE A 15 -2.36 -1.85 8.51
C ILE A 15 -2.42 -1.97 7.00
N GLN A 16 -2.34 -0.84 6.30
CA GLN A 16 -2.10 -0.84 4.87
C GLN A 16 -0.64 -1.15 4.60
N ILE A 17 -0.37 -2.06 3.67
CA ILE A 17 0.97 -2.41 3.22
C ILE A 17 1.12 -2.00 1.76
N MET A 18 2.23 -1.36 1.46
CA MET A 18 2.54 -0.85 0.15
C MET A 18 3.92 -1.29 -0.29
N THR A 19 3.97 -1.85 -1.49
CA THR A 19 5.20 -2.18 -2.19
C THR A 19 5.23 -1.40 -3.50
N PRO A 20 6.37 -1.40 -4.23
CA PRO A 20 6.38 -0.88 -5.59
C PRO A 20 5.40 -1.62 -6.49
N TYR A 21 5.11 -2.90 -6.23
CA TYR A 21 4.31 -3.76 -7.10
C TYR A 21 2.81 -3.66 -6.84
N GLY A 22 2.39 -3.18 -5.67
CA GLY A 22 0.98 -3.04 -5.34
C GLY A 22 0.74 -2.70 -3.87
N THR A 23 -0.51 -2.90 -3.44
CA THR A 23 -0.94 -2.65 -2.07
C THR A 23 -1.69 -3.86 -1.54
N GLY A 24 -1.57 -4.11 -0.24
CA GLY A 24 -2.34 -5.11 0.48
C GLY A 24 -2.68 -4.63 1.89
N THR A 25 -3.21 -5.53 2.68
CA THR A 25 -3.53 -5.30 4.09
C THR A 25 -2.70 -6.24 4.95
N GLY A 26 -2.35 -5.79 6.14
CA GLY A 26 -1.94 -6.66 7.23
C GLY A 26 -2.68 -6.30 8.51
N PHE A 27 -2.44 -7.06 9.56
CA PHE A 27 -3.03 -6.78 10.87
C PHE A 27 -2.07 -7.13 12.00
N ILE A 28 -2.23 -6.44 13.12
CA ILE A 28 -1.37 -6.61 14.30
C ILE A 28 -1.79 -7.84 15.10
N ILE A 29 -0.84 -8.74 15.35
CA ILE A 29 -0.91 -9.80 16.36
C ILE A 29 0.37 -9.72 17.20
N ASP A 30 0.21 -9.57 18.52
CA ASP A 30 1.32 -9.29 19.44
C ASP A 30 2.13 -8.05 19.02
N ASP A 31 3.42 -8.21 18.69
CA ASP A 31 4.34 -7.16 18.22
C ASP A 31 4.64 -7.23 16.71
N LEU A 32 3.90 -8.05 15.97
CA LEU A 32 4.09 -8.30 14.54
C LEU A 32 2.88 -7.86 13.73
N ILE A 33 3.14 -7.42 12.51
CA ILE A 33 2.11 -7.24 11.49
C ILE A 33 2.11 -8.50 10.61
N ILE A 34 0.97 -9.17 10.56
CA ILE A 34 0.75 -10.38 9.76
C ILE A 34 0.13 -9.96 8.43
N THR A 35 0.63 -10.53 7.34
CA THR A 35 0.12 -10.31 5.98
C THR A 35 0.40 -11.54 5.13
N ASN A 36 0.02 -11.52 3.85
CA ASN A 36 0.47 -12.52 2.89
C ASN A 36 1.92 -12.28 2.42
N SER A 37 2.60 -13.37 2.03
CA SER A 37 3.93 -13.33 1.41
C SER A 37 3.89 -12.63 0.05
N HIS A 38 2.87 -12.92 -0.77
CA HIS A 38 2.75 -12.27 -2.08
C HIS A 38 2.56 -10.75 -1.96
N VAL A 39 1.97 -10.26 -0.86
CA VAL A 39 1.79 -8.81 -0.61
C VAL A 39 3.13 -8.12 -0.42
N VAL A 40 4.08 -8.74 0.29
CA VAL A 40 5.44 -8.20 0.46
C VAL A 40 6.34 -8.49 -0.75
N SER A 41 5.94 -9.44 -1.61
CA SER A 41 6.57 -9.73 -2.91
C SER A 41 8.07 -9.98 -2.82
N GLY A 42 8.52 -10.67 -1.77
CA GLY A 42 9.93 -10.94 -1.54
C GLY A 42 10.78 -9.69 -1.29
N LEU A 43 10.19 -8.57 -0.84
CA LEU A 43 10.95 -7.39 -0.45
C LEU A 43 11.40 -7.49 1.02
N LYS A 44 12.57 -6.91 1.33
CA LYS A 44 13.05 -6.79 2.71
C LYS A 44 12.36 -5.68 3.49
N GLU A 45 11.91 -4.67 2.76
CA GLU A 45 11.28 -3.49 3.31
C GLU A 45 9.98 -3.19 2.56
N VAL A 46 8.98 -2.77 3.31
CA VAL A 46 7.70 -2.31 2.78
C VAL A 46 7.34 -0.99 3.43
N VAL A 47 6.47 -0.21 2.76
CA VAL A 47 5.86 0.96 3.38
C VAL A 47 4.58 0.52 4.06
N ILE A 48 4.37 0.95 5.29
CA ILE A 48 3.13 0.72 6.02
C ILE A 48 2.48 2.03 6.42
N SER A 49 1.17 2.01 6.55
CA SER A 49 0.40 3.10 7.15
C SER A 49 -0.86 2.57 7.84
N SER A 50 -1.35 3.30 8.81
CA SER A 50 -2.66 3.09 9.44
C SER A 50 -3.22 4.43 9.89
N LYS A 51 -4.43 4.42 10.44
CA LYS A 51 -5.05 5.61 11.02
C LYS A 51 -4.18 6.29 12.09
N GLN A 52 -3.37 5.52 12.80
CA GLN A 52 -2.50 6.02 13.88
C GLN A 52 -1.03 6.15 13.47
N VAL A 53 -0.65 5.51 12.37
CA VAL A 53 0.74 5.41 11.91
C VAL A 53 0.83 6.04 10.54
N LYS A 54 1.49 7.20 10.48
CA LYS A 54 1.89 7.80 9.20
C LYS A 54 2.72 6.81 8.39
N ARG A 55 2.83 7.05 7.08
CA ARG A 55 3.65 6.24 6.18
C ARG A 55 5.08 6.10 6.71
N VAL A 56 5.48 4.88 7.03
CA VAL A 56 6.83 4.54 7.50
C VAL A 56 7.35 3.30 6.79
N ILE A 57 8.67 3.18 6.70
CA ILE A 57 9.33 1.98 6.19
C ILE A 57 9.42 0.96 7.32
N ALA A 58 9.03 -0.28 7.04
CA ALA A 58 9.02 -1.39 7.98
C ALA A 58 9.76 -2.61 7.41
N GLN A 59 10.31 -3.45 8.29
CA GLN A 59 11.15 -4.59 7.91
C GLN A 59 10.32 -5.87 7.82
N VAL A 60 10.48 -6.62 6.73
CA VAL A 60 9.94 -7.96 6.57
C VAL A 60 10.90 -8.96 7.22
N VAL A 61 10.51 -9.51 8.36
CA VAL A 61 11.36 -10.36 9.22
C VAL A 61 11.15 -11.86 9.01
N TYR A 62 10.01 -12.24 8.44
CA TYR A 62 9.64 -13.62 8.13
C TYR A 62 8.89 -13.66 6.80
N ASP A 63 9.23 -14.61 5.94
CA ASP A 63 8.58 -14.82 4.65
C ASP A 63 8.36 -16.32 4.40
N ASP A 64 7.11 -16.72 4.25
CA ASP A 64 6.64 -18.09 4.10
C ASP A 64 5.79 -18.19 2.82
N PRO A 65 6.41 -18.51 1.68
CA PRO A 65 5.68 -18.68 0.42
C PRO A 65 4.85 -19.96 0.40
N ASP A 66 5.04 -20.88 1.34
CA ASP A 66 4.26 -22.12 1.41
C ASP A 66 2.86 -21.84 1.94
N TYR A 67 2.77 -21.15 3.08
CA TYR A 67 1.49 -20.71 3.65
C TYR A 67 1.02 -19.37 3.12
N ASP A 68 1.79 -18.77 2.22
CA ASP A 68 1.61 -17.40 1.76
C ASP A 68 1.44 -16.42 2.95
N LEU A 69 2.37 -16.47 3.92
CA LEU A 69 2.41 -15.61 5.09
C LEU A 69 3.71 -14.83 5.16
N ALA A 70 3.65 -13.58 5.62
CA ALA A 70 4.83 -12.81 5.97
C ALA A 70 4.59 -12.01 7.26
N PHE A 71 5.66 -11.84 8.04
CA PHE A 71 5.64 -11.02 9.25
C PHE A 71 6.50 -9.78 9.07
N ILE A 72 5.94 -8.65 9.44
CA ILE A 72 6.58 -7.34 9.38
C ILE A 72 6.79 -6.83 10.81
N LYS A 73 7.97 -6.27 11.07
CA LYS A 73 8.32 -5.65 12.35
C LYS A 73 8.62 -4.17 12.17
N THR A 74 8.06 -3.37 13.07
CA THR A 74 8.19 -1.91 13.10
C THR A 74 7.85 -1.38 14.48
N VAL A 75 8.21 -0.12 14.75
CA VAL A 75 7.86 0.56 15.99
C VAL A 75 6.48 1.21 15.80
N PHE A 76 5.46 0.68 16.47
CA PHE A 76 4.12 1.27 16.50
C PHE A 76 3.57 1.32 17.92
N LYS A 77 2.61 2.22 18.14
CA LYS A 77 1.85 2.27 19.38
C LYS A 77 0.92 1.06 19.43
N ALA A 78 0.95 0.32 20.54
CA ALA A 78 0.07 -0.84 20.72
C ALA A 78 -1.40 -0.43 20.51
N PRO A 79 -2.17 -1.23 19.74
CA PRO A 79 -3.59 -0.96 19.50
C PRO A 79 -4.37 -1.03 20.81
N LYS A 80 -5.42 -0.23 20.92
CA LYS A 80 -6.26 -0.19 22.14
C LYS A 80 -6.92 -1.55 22.41
N ASN A 81 -7.41 -2.20 21.36
CA ASN A 81 -8.02 -3.53 21.40
C ASN A 81 -7.21 -4.47 20.50
N PRO A 82 -6.18 -5.16 21.01
CA PRO A 82 -5.37 -6.05 20.18
C PRO A 82 -6.21 -7.21 19.65
N LEU A 83 -6.06 -7.50 18.35
CA LEU A 83 -6.62 -8.71 17.75
C LEU A 83 -5.99 -9.96 18.36
N LYS A 84 -6.75 -11.06 18.35
CA LYS A 84 -6.31 -12.37 18.80
C LYS A 84 -6.73 -13.41 17.78
N LEU A 85 -5.93 -14.46 17.63
CA LEU A 85 -6.34 -15.62 16.85
C LEU A 85 -7.49 -16.33 17.56
N SER A 86 -8.44 -16.84 16.78
CA SER A 86 -9.48 -17.75 17.26
C SER A 86 -8.83 -18.98 17.89
N THR A 87 -9.46 -19.53 18.92
CA THR A 87 -9.10 -20.85 19.48
C THR A 87 -10.16 -21.90 19.21
N THR A 88 -11.23 -21.52 18.50
CA THR A 88 -12.35 -22.41 18.18
C THR A 88 -12.34 -22.76 16.70
N PRO A 89 -12.72 -24.00 16.33
CA PRO A 89 -12.92 -24.38 14.93
C PRO A 89 -13.95 -23.50 14.24
N VAL A 90 -13.70 -23.20 12.98
CA VAL A 90 -14.64 -22.52 12.09
C VAL A 90 -15.63 -23.54 11.54
N ASN A 91 -16.91 -23.18 11.45
CA ASN A 91 -17.98 -24.04 10.95
C ASN A 91 -18.63 -23.44 9.70
N ASN A 92 -19.23 -24.31 8.88
CA ASN A 92 -20.02 -23.84 7.74
C ASN A 92 -21.22 -23.02 8.25
N GLY A 93 -21.46 -21.87 7.62
CA GLY A 93 -22.52 -20.94 7.98
C GLY A 93 -22.15 -19.94 9.08
N ASP A 94 -20.94 -20.02 9.66
CA ASP A 94 -20.46 -18.99 10.57
C ASP A 94 -20.42 -17.63 9.87
N ILE A 95 -20.92 -16.59 10.53
CA ILE A 95 -20.83 -15.22 10.04
C ILE A 95 -19.37 -14.77 10.13
N THR A 96 -18.89 -14.16 9.07
CA THR A 96 -17.51 -13.72 8.95
C THR A 96 -17.42 -12.33 8.34
N VAL A 97 -16.41 -11.58 8.76
CA VAL A 97 -16.14 -10.22 8.28
C VAL A 97 -14.71 -10.16 7.79
N ALA A 98 -14.53 -9.91 6.49
CA ALA A 98 -13.22 -9.64 5.92
C ALA A 98 -12.95 -8.13 6.00
N ILE A 99 -11.81 -7.75 6.56
CA ILE A 99 -11.40 -6.35 6.67
C ILE A 99 -10.14 -6.12 5.84
N GLY A 100 -10.14 -5.05 5.06
CA GLY A 100 -9.02 -4.67 4.22
C GLY A 100 -8.97 -3.19 3.92
N HIS A 101 -7.89 -2.78 3.27
CA HIS A 101 -7.61 -1.42 2.85
C HIS A 101 -7.48 -1.37 1.32
N PRO A 102 -8.61 -1.36 0.58
CA PRO A 102 -8.58 -1.33 -0.87
C PRO A 102 -7.96 -0.02 -1.38
N TYR A 103 -7.30 -0.11 -2.54
CA TYR A 103 -6.56 0.94 -3.25
C TYR A 103 -6.90 2.39 -2.85
N GLY A 104 -6.15 2.97 -1.91
CA GLY A 104 -6.25 4.39 -1.56
C GLY A 104 -7.63 4.86 -1.07
N LEU A 105 -8.55 3.94 -0.77
CA LEU A 105 -9.86 4.21 -0.17
C LEU A 105 -9.81 3.90 1.33
N ASN A 106 -10.75 4.47 2.09
CA ASN A 106 -10.99 4.08 3.48
C ASN A 106 -11.14 2.55 3.59
N TYR A 107 -10.80 2.02 4.77
CA TYR A 107 -10.98 0.60 5.10
C TYR A 107 -12.35 0.08 4.64
N THR A 108 -12.37 -1.10 4.05
CA THR A 108 -13.60 -1.80 3.72
C THR A 108 -13.74 -3.03 4.60
N ALA A 109 -14.92 -3.17 5.20
CA ALA A 109 -15.36 -4.44 5.76
C ALA A 109 -16.43 -5.03 4.85
N THR A 110 -16.28 -6.31 4.53
CA THR A 110 -17.27 -7.08 3.80
C THR A 110 -17.74 -8.22 4.68
N GLU A 111 -19.04 -8.24 4.95
CA GLU A 111 -19.70 -9.30 5.72
C GLU A 111 -20.13 -10.41 4.76
N GLY A 112 -20.04 -11.65 5.24
CA GLY A 112 -20.54 -12.84 4.56
C GLY A 112 -20.60 -14.01 5.53
N ILE A 113 -20.61 -15.21 4.97
CA ILE A 113 -20.56 -16.47 5.72
C ILE A 113 -19.40 -17.35 5.27
N VAL A 114 -19.06 -18.30 6.13
CA VAL A 114 -18.20 -19.43 5.77
C VAL A 114 -19.00 -20.40 4.91
N SER A 115 -18.78 -20.37 3.60
CA SER A 115 -19.39 -21.32 2.66
C SER A 115 -18.86 -22.74 2.87
N LYS A 116 -17.57 -22.88 3.19
CA LYS A 116 -16.92 -24.16 3.51
C LYS A 116 -15.74 -23.91 4.45
N ALA A 117 -15.79 -24.49 5.65
CA ALA A 117 -14.77 -24.27 6.68
C ALA A 117 -13.40 -24.87 6.34
N SER A 118 -13.38 -25.96 5.56
CA SER A 118 -12.15 -26.59 5.09
C SER A 118 -12.32 -27.03 3.64
N ARG A 119 -11.53 -26.43 2.76
CA ARG A 119 -11.43 -26.74 1.35
C ARG A 119 -9.96 -26.91 0.98
N LEU A 120 -9.60 -28.11 0.55
CA LEU A 120 -8.23 -28.42 0.13
C LEU A 120 -7.90 -27.72 -1.20
N TYR A 121 -6.77 -27.02 -1.24
CA TYR A 121 -6.19 -26.40 -2.42
C TYR A 121 -4.66 -26.41 -2.29
N GLU A 122 -3.97 -26.98 -3.28
CA GLU A 122 -2.50 -27.09 -3.31
C GLU A 122 -1.91 -27.59 -1.97
N ASP A 123 -2.47 -28.69 -1.45
CA ASP A 123 -2.07 -29.36 -0.19
C ASP A 123 -2.32 -28.57 1.12
N LEU A 124 -3.01 -27.43 1.05
CA LEU A 124 -3.41 -26.65 2.22
C LEU A 124 -4.93 -26.56 2.36
N GLU A 125 -5.39 -26.44 3.60
CA GLU A 125 -6.79 -26.20 3.91
C GLU A 125 -7.09 -24.71 3.90
N TYR A 126 -8.13 -24.30 3.18
CA TYR A 126 -8.61 -22.93 3.16
C TYR A 126 -10.05 -22.83 3.65
N ILE A 127 -10.36 -21.72 4.31
CA ILE A 127 -11.72 -21.30 4.61
C ILE A 127 -12.28 -20.64 3.36
N GLN A 128 -13.33 -21.21 2.78
CA GLN A 128 -14.07 -20.59 1.69
C GLN A 128 -15.17 -19.70 2.25
N ILE A 129 -15.23 -18.46 1.75
CA ILE A 129 -16.19 -17.44 2.16
C ILE A 129 -16.88 -16.82 0.95
N ASP A 130 -18.08 -16.28 1.17
CA ASP A 130 -18.81 -15.47 0.17
C ASP A 130 -18.76 -13.97 0.44
N ALA A 131 -18.09 -13.54 1.53
CA ALA A 131 -17.74 -12.15 1.75
C ALA A 131 -16.91 -11.63 0.57
N ALA A 132 -17.24 -10.45 0.05
CA ALA A 132 -16.56 -9.88 -1.10
C ALA A 132 -15.07 -9.62 -0.79
N ILE A 133 -14.17 -10.32 -1.46
CA ILE A 133 -12.73 -10.09 -1.42
C ILE A 133 -12.31 -9.41 -2.71
N ASN A 134 -11.76 -8.21 -2.59
CA ASN A 134 -11.24 -7.42 -3.70
C ASN A 134 -9.73 -7.19 -3.51
N PRO A 135 -9.01 -6.82 -4.59
CA PRO A 135 -7.64 -6.34 -4.48
C PRO A 135 -7.49 -5.30 -3.36
N GLY A 136 -6.51 -5.52 -2.48
CA GLY A 136 -6.27 -4.73 -1.28
C GLY A 136 -6.77 -5.38 0.01
N ASN A 137 -7.68 -6.37 -0.04
CA ASN A 137 -8.05 -7.17 1.14
C ASN A 137 -7.04 -8.28 1.45
N SER A 138 -6.23 -8.69 0.47
CA SER A 138 -5.18 -9.71 0.65
C SER A 138 -4.24 -9.34 1.80
N GLY A 139 -4.01 -10.30 2.68
CA GLY A 139 -3.25 -10.21 3.92
C GLY A 139 -4.04 -9.67 5.11
N GLY A 140 -5.24 -9.13 4.88
CA GLY A 140 -6.13 -8.65 5.94
C GLY A 140 -6.79 -9.79 6.74
N PRO A 141 -7.31 -9.50 7.94
CA PRO A 141 -7.91 -10.52 8.79
C PRO A 141 -9.32 -10.90 8.32
N LEU A 142 -9.64 -12.18 8.51
CA LEU A 142 -11.00 -12.69 8.51
C LEU A 142 -11.44 -12.82 9.98
N LEU A 143 -12.47 -12.08 10.38
CA LEU A 143 -12.94 -12.03 11.77
C LEU A 143 -14.28 -12.76 11.95
N ASN A 144 -14.42 -13.46 13.07
CA ASN A 144 -15.74 -13.90 13.55
C ASN A 144 -16.50 -12.75 14.25
N ILE A 145 -17.73 -13.03 14.67
CA ILE A 145 -18.59 -12.07 15.39
C ILE A 145 -18.05 -11.63 16.77
N HIS A 146 -17.01 -12.30 17.29
CA HIS A 146 -16.33 -11.96 18.54
C HIS A 146 -15.10 -11.07 18.32
N GLY A 147 -14.71 -10.82 17.06
CA GLY A 147 -13.51 -10.07 16.71
C GLY A 147 -12.23 -10.88 16.82
N GLU A 148 -12.35 -12.21 16.80
CA GLU A 148 -11.21 -13.12 16.76
C GLU A 148 -10.87 -13.44 15.31
N VAL A 149 -9.57 -13.50 15.00
CA VAL A 149 -9.07 -13.80 13.67
C VAL A 149 -9.23 -15.30 13.40
N THR A 150 -10.13 -15.64 12.48
CA THR A 150 -10.37 -17.01 12.03
C THR A 150 -9.50 -17.39 10.82
N GLY A 151 -8.97 -16.40 10.10
CA GLY A 151 -8.01 -16.62 9.02
C GLY A 151 -7.43 -15.34 8.42
N VAL A 152 -6.62 -15.49 7.38
CA VAL A 152 -5.99 -14.41 6.60
C VAL A 152 -6.54 -14.43 5.18
N ASN A 153 -7.18 -13.35 4.75
CA ASN A 153 -7.74 -13.26 3.39
C ASN A 153 -6.60 -13.37 2.37
N THR A 154 -6.64 -14.37 1.49
CA THR A 154 -5.48 -14.74 0.65
C THR A 154 -5.75 -14.52 -0.83
N PHE A 155 -6.70 -15.26 -1.41
CA PHE A 155 -6.97 -15.21 -2.85
C PHE A 155 -8.47 -15.37 -3.19
N ILE A 156 -8.80 -15.10 -4.44
CA ILE A 156 -10.09 -15.37 -5.07
C ILE A 156 -9.90 -16.26 -6.29
N ILE A 157 -10.93 -17.00 -6.68
CA ILE A 157 -10.96 -17.61 -8.01
C ILE A 157 -11.46 -16.56 -9.01
N GLN A 158 -10.60 -16.17 -9.96
CA GLN A 158 -10.97 -15.21 -10.99
C GLN A 158 -12.20 -15.71 -11.78
N ASN A 159 -13.09 -14.79 -12.13
CA ASN A 159 -14.37 -15.06 -12.81
C ASN A 159 -15.39 -15.89 -12.01
N ALA A 160 -15.14 -16.14 -10.72
CA ALA A 160 -16.15 -16.64 -9.79
C ALA A 160 -16.61 -15.50 -8.87
N ASN A 161 -17.89 -15.16 -8.91
CA ASN A 161 -18.45 -14.14 -8.02
C ASN A 161 -18.52 -14.68 -6.59
N ASN A 162 -18.11 -13.85 -5.63
CA ASN A 162 -18.21 -14.13 -4.19
C ASN A 162 -17.59 -15.47 -3.78
N LEU A 163 -16.38 -15.74 -4.27
CA LEU A 163 -15.64 -16.95 -3.95
C LEU A 163 -14.23 -16.59 -3.45
N GLY A 164 -14.16 -16.24 -2.16
CA GLY A 164 -12.93 -15.89 -1.47
C GLY A 164 -12.36 -17.05 -0.65
N PHE A 165 -11.06 -17.02 -0.44
CA PHE A 165 -10.32 -18.01 0.34
C PHE A 165 -9.44 -17.31 1.38
N ALA A 166 -9.51 -17.80 2.62
CA ALA A 166 -8.68 -17.36 3.72
C ALA A 166 -7.89 -18.52 4.30
N LEU A 167 -6.61 -18.29 4.58
CA LEU A 167 -5.75 -19.24 5.29
C LEU A 167 -6.20 -19.33 6.76
N PRO A 168 -6.56 -20.51 7.28
CA PRO A 168 -7.01 -20.69 8.65
C PRO A 168 -6.04 -20.19 9.73
N TYR A 169 -6.59 -19.72 10.85
CA TYR A 169 -5.84 -19.20 12.00
C TYR A 169 -4.77 -20.17 12.54
N PHE A 170 -4.97 -21.48 12.40
CA PHE A 170 -4.05 -22.47 12.96
C PHE A 170 -2.71 -22.52 12.21
N TYR A 171 -2.67 -22.21 10.90
CA TYR A 171 -1.41 -22.06 10.17
C TYR A 171 -0.65 -20.81 10.60
N VAL A 172 -1.37 -19.72 10.91
CA VAL A 172 -0.78 -18.50 11.48
C VAL A 172 -0.21 -18.79 12.87
N GLN A 173 -0.95 -19.53 13.70
CA GLN A 173 -0.52 -19.94 15.04
C GLN A 173 0.74 -20.81 14.98
N GLU A 174 0.79 -21.79 14.07
CA GLU A 174 1.97 -22.62 13.83
C GLU A 174 3.17 -21.76 13.41
N SER A 175 2.98 -20.87 12.44
CA SER A 175 4.05 -20.01 11.92
C SER A 175 4.58 -19.05 12.97
N LEU A 176 3.71 -18.45 13.79
CA LEU A 176 4.09 -17.59 14.90
C LEU A 176 4.90 -18.35 15.95
N LYS A 177 4.50 -19.59 16.28
CA LYS A 177 5.24 -20.43 17.23
C LYS A 177 6.63 -20.74 16.68
N ASN A 178 6.72 -21.27 15.46
CA ASN A 178 7.98 -21.65 14.83
C ASN A 178 8.92 -20.43 14.69
N PHE A 179 8.38 -19.26 14.33
CA PHE A 179 9.16 -18.03 14.24
C PHE A 179 9.71 -17.57 15.60
N LYS A 180 8.90 -17.61 16.66
CA LYS A 180 9.33 -17.25 18.01
C LYS A 180 10.38 -18.21 18.56
N ASP A 181 10.31 -19.50 18.23
CA ASP A 181 11.27 -20.51 18.67
C ASP A 181 12.67 -20.32 18.07
N VAL A 182 12.78 -19.70 16.88
CA VAL A 182 14.06 -19.40 16.22
C VAL A 182 14.73 -18.14 16.79
N ASP A 183 13.95 -17.20 17.34
CA ASP A 183 14.41 -15.91 17.89
C ASP A 183 15.38 -15.14 16.97
N ALA A 184 15.06 -15.09 15.68
CA ALA A 184 15.88 -14.36 14.69
C ALA A 184 15.04 -13.64 13.65
N ALA A 185 15.64 -12.62 13.04
CA ALA A 185 15.07 -11.90 11.91
C ALA A 185 15.62 -12.42 10.57
N ASN A 186 14.92 -12.09 9.48
CA ASN A 186 15.25 -12.47 8.11
C ASN A 186 15.21 -13.99 7.91
N ILE A 187 14.06 -14.57 8.22
CA ILE A 187 13.79 -16.00 8.04
C ILE A 187 12.95 -16.20 6.77
N ILE A 188 13.31 -17.22 5.99
CA ILE A 188 12.52 -17.69 4.86
C ILE A 188 12.16 -19.15 5.12
N LYS A 189 10.86 -19.50 5.10
CA LYS A 189 10.47 -20.92 5.14
C LYS A 189 10.66 -21.54 3.77
N CYS A 190 11.40 -22.64 3.69
CA CYS A 190 11.59 -23.34 2.45
C CYS A 190 10.29 -24.08 2.06
N PRO A 191 9.69 -23.82 0.88
CA PRO A 191 8.44 -24.49 0.48
C PRO A 191 8.63 -26.00 0.24
N SER A 192 9.85 -26.46 0.00
CA SER A 192 10.17 -27.85 -0.29
C SER A 192 10.41 -28.70 0.98
N CYS A 193 11.32 -28.27 1.87
CA CYS A 193 11.64 -29.05 3.08
C CYS A 193 10.97 -28.52 4.36
N LYS A 194 10.23 -27.41 4.28
CA LYS A 194 9.53 -26.73 5.39
C LYS A 194 10.43 -26.18 6.50
N ASN A 195 11.74 -26.34 6.40
CA ASN A 195 12.70 -25.76 7.33
C ASN A 195 12.71 -24.23 7.25
N LEU A 196 12.92 -23.61 8.42
CA LEU A 196 13.16 -22.18 8.55
C LEU A 196 14.63 -21.89 8.25
N ILE A 197 14.88 -21.15 7.18
CA ILE A 197 16.22 -20.85 6.69
C ILE A 197 16.55 -19.40 7.04
N HIS A 198 17.66 -19.17 7.74
CA HIS A 198 18.15 -17.81 7.91
C HIS A 198 18.69 -17.30 6.59
N GLU A 199 18.35 -16.07 6.22
CA GLU A 199 18.76 -15.47 4.95
C GLU A 199 20.29 -15.47 4.75
N LYS A 200 21.06 -15.30 5.84
CA LYS A 200 22.53 -15.34 5.83
C LYS A 200 23.12 -16.69 5.40
N ASP A 201 22.38 -17.78 5.56
CA ASP A 201 22.82 -19.15 5.28
C ASP A 201 22.48 -19.57 3.83
N ILE A 202 21.67 -18.77 3.13
CA ILE A 202 21.30 -19.01 1.74
C ILE A 202 22.46 -18.63 0.82
N LYS A 203 22.87 -19.57 -0.04
CA LYS A 203 23.93 -19.35 -1.04
C LYS A 203 23.34 -19.46 -2.44
N ASN A 204 23.56 -18.44 -3.27
CA ASN A 204 23.08 -18.39 -4.66
C ASN A 204 21.57 -18.66 -4.80
N ASP A 205 20.76 -18.19 -3.84
CA ASP A 205 19.31 -18.38 -3.80
C ASP A 205 18.86 -19.84 -3.58
N TYR A 206 19.74 -20.72 -3.09
CA TYR A 206 19.40 -22.12 -2.76
C TYR A 206 19.28 -22.36 -1.25
N CYS A 207 18.28 -23.16 -0.87
CA CYS A 207 18.06 -23.63 0.49
C CYS A 207 19.29 -24.36 1.02
N SER A 208 19.77 -23.97 2.20
CA SER A 208 20.93 -24.57 2.86
C SER A 208 20.70 -26.02 3.29
N GLU A 209 19.44 -26.42 3.48
CA GLU A 209 19.06 -27.74 4.01
C GLU A 209 18.78 -28.77 2.91
N CYS A 210 17.97 -28.41 1.90
CA CYS A 210 17.54 -29.35 0.87
C CYS A 210 18.02 -29.02 -0.55
N GLY A 211 18.69 -27.89 -0.77
CA GLY A 211 19.21 -27.50 -2.07
C GLY A 211 18.16 -27.05 -3.09
N THR A 212 16.89 -26.91 -2.73
CA THR A 212 15.87 -26.30 -3.60
C THR A 212 16.14 -24.82 -3.81
N LYS A 213 15.93 -24.32 -5.04
CA LYS A 213 15.97 -22.89 -5.33
C LYS A 213 14.82 -22.16 -4.63
N LEU A 214 15.12 -21.10 -3.92
CA LEU A 214 14.19 -20.25 -3.19
C LEU A 214 13.94 -18.97 -3.99
N GLU A 215 12.77 -18.90 -4.65
CA GLU A 215 12.42 -17.72 -5.46
C GLU A 215 12.33 -16.44 -4.60
N VAL A 216 11.80 -16.55 -3.38
CA VAL A 216 11.77 -15.45 -2.41
C VAL A 216 13.18 -14.93 -2.08
N ALA A 217 14.18 -15.82 -1.99
CA ALA A 217 15.55 -15.40 -1.72
C ALA A 217 16.15 -14.63 -2.91
N TYR A 218 15.87 -15.08 -4.14
CA TYR A 218 16.22 -14.35 -5.36
C TYR A 218 15.59 -12.96 -5.36
N GLN A 219 14.27 -12.87 -5.11
CA GLN A 219 13.53 -11.61 -5.05
C GLN A 219 14.07 -10.65 -3.97
N ARG A 220 14.37 -11.15 -2.77
CA ARG A 220 14.95 -10.36 -1.67
C ARG A 220 16.35 -9.84 -2.01
N ARG A 221 17.14 -10.63 -2.75
CA ARG A 221 18.49 -10.24 -3.18
C ARG A 221 18.46 -9.23 -4.31
N THR A 222 17.58 -9.39 -5.30
CA THR A 222 17.45 -8.43 -6.40
C THR A 222 16.76 -7.16 -5.96
N GLY A 223 15.82 -7.26 -5.03
CA GLY A 223 14.99 -6.17 -4.56
C GLY A 223 14.20 -5.50 -5.69
N TYR A 224 13.68 -4.32 -5.39
CA TYR A 224 13.08 -3.46 -6.40
C TYR A 224 14.16 -2.74 -7.20
N ASN A 225 14.14 -2.93 -8.53
CA ASN A 225 15.06 -2.27 -9.45
C ASN A 225 14.26 -1.67 -10.62
N PRO A 226 13.92 -0.37 -10.57
CA PRO A 226 13.18 0.28 -11.64
C PRO A 226 14.03 0.38 -12.92
N THR A 227 13.38 0.42 -14.07
CA THR A 227 14.03 0.61 -15.37
C THR A 227 13.33 1.72 -16.17
N GLY A 228 13.94 2.14 -17.28
CA GLY A 228 13.36 3.12 -18.20
C GLY A 228 12.98 4.45 -17.53
N SER A 229 11.82 4.97 -17.93
CA SER A 229 11.28 6.26 -17.47
C SER A 229 10.99 6.29 -15.97
N THR A 230 10.54 5.17 -15.39
CA THR A 230 10.34 5.05 -13.94
C THR A 230 11.66 5.27 -13.20
N LYS A 231 12.75 4.63 -13.63
CA LYS A 231 14.07 4.83 -13.02
C LYS A 231 14.51 6.30 -13.10
N LEU A 232 14.36 6.92 -14.27
CA LEU A 232 14.75 8.32 -14.47
C LEU A 232 13.92 9.27 -13.59
N LEU A 233 12.62 9.03 -13.43
CA LEU A 233 11.77 9.80 -12.53
C LEU A 233 12.19 9.65 -11.06
N GLU A 234 12.48 8.44 -10.62
CA GLU A 234 12.96 8.20 -9.26
C GLU A 234 14.34 8.85 -9.00
N GLU A 235 15.23 8.87 -10.00
CA GLU A 235 16.50 9.60 -9.94
C GLU A 235 16.28 11.12 -9.84
N ILE A 236 15.34 11.67 -10.62
CA ILE A 236 14.98 13.09 -10.54
C ILE A 236 14.45 13.43 -9.15
N LEU A 237 13.50 12.65 -8.64
CA LEU A 237 12.91 12.84 -7.31
C LEU A 237 13.96 12.74 -6.20
N THR A 238 14.83 11.75 -6.26
CA THR A 238 15.95 11.60 -5.32
C THR A 238 16.87 12.83 -5.36
N SER A 239 17.12 13.39 -6.56
CA SER A 239 17.94 14.61 -6.72
C SER A 239 17.30 15.90 -6.18
N LEU A 240 16.03 15.81 -5.78
CA LEU A 240 15.22 16.85 -5.14
C LEU A 240 14.95 16.54 -3.66
N ASP A 241 15.74 15.66 -3.06
CA ASP A 241 15.64 15.23 -1.66
C ASP A 241 14.29 14.57 -1.30
N VAL A 242 13.58 14.04 -2.29
CA VAL A 242 12.34 13.27 -2.08
C VAL A 242 12.69 11.83 -1.72
N ASN A 243 12.16 11.34 -0.59
CA ASN A 243 12.19 9.92 -0.28
C ASN A 243 11.22 9.17 -1.20
N VAL A 244 11.75 8.62 -2.30
CA VAL A 244 10.98 7.93 -3.33
C VAL A 244 10.16 6.78 -2.78
N THR A 245 10.70 6.01 -1.84
CA THR A 245 10.00 4.87 -1.22
C THR A 245 8.72 5.32 -0.52
N LEU A 246 8.78 6.39 0.27
CA LEU A 246 7.60 6.96 0.95
C LEU A 246 6.65 7.72 0.01
N ALA A 247 7.21 8.34 -1.03
CA ALA A 247 6.44 9.07 -2.04
C ALA A 247 5.67 8.13 -2.98
N ARG A 248 6.14 6.90 -3.19
CA ARG A 248 5.52 5.95 -4.12
C ARG A 248 4.05 5.65 -3.75
N ARG A 249 3.21 5.56 -4.78
CA ARG A 249 1.79 5.16 -4.71
C ARG A 249 1.51 3.93 -5.58
N SER A 250 2.27 3.76 -6.67
CA SER A 250 2.32 2.55 -7.50
C SER A 250 3.66 2.48 -8.25
N GLN A 251 3.87 1.49 -9.13
CA GLN A 251 5.07 1.42 -9.99
C GLN A 251 5.31 2.66 -10.85
N ALA A 252 4.25 3.44 -11.11
CA ALA A 252 4.27 4.56 -12.03
C ALA A 252 3.60 5.81 -11.43
N SER A 253 3.48 5.87 -10.10
CA SER A 253 2.84 6.99 -9.41
C SER A 253 3.56 7.34 -8.13
N TRP A 254 3.79 8.64 -7.91
CA TRP A 254 4.38 9.20 -6.71
C TRP A 254 3.57 10.40 -6.23
N ARG A 255 3.52 10.62 -4.92
CA ARG A 255 2.89 11.78 -4.29
C ARG A 255 3.88 12.44 -3.34
N VAL A 256 4.06 13.75 -3.52
CA VAL A 256 4.93 14.59 -2.71
C VAL A 256 4.08 15.71 -2.12
N ASP A 257 4.19 15.91 -0.82
CA ASP A 257 3.60 17.05 -0.13
C ASP A 257 4.72 18.08 0.13
N HIS A 258 4.51 19.32 -0.32
CA HIS A 258 5.46 20.41 -0.19
C HIS A 258 4.70 21.70 0.21
N GLY A 259 4.88 22.15 1.45
CA GLY A 259 4.06 23.24 2.00
C GLY A 259 2.58 22.86 2.08
N SER A 260 1.69 23.76 1.64
CA SER A 260 0.25 23.48 1.51
C SER A 260 -0.12 22.78 0.19
N ALA A 261 0.85 22.55 -0.70
CA ALA A 261 0.61 21.88 -1.96
C ALA A 261 0.83 20.36 -1.87
N ARG A 262 -0.03 19.63 -2.57
CA ARG A 262 0.12 18.21 -2.86
C ARG A 262 0.36 18.03 -4.34
N ILE A 263 1.31 17.16 -4.67
CA ILE A 263 1.81 17.00 -6.03
C ILE A 263 1.79 15.52 -6.36
N GLU A 264 1.06 15.14 -7.40
CA GLU A 264 0.96 13.78 -7.90
C GLU A 264 1.71 13.67 -9.21
N ILE A 265 2.64 12.73 -9.29
CA ILE A 265 3.48 12.49 -10.45
C ILE A 265 3.12 11.12 -10.97
N ASN A 266 2.57 11.05 -12.18
CA ASN A 266 2.07 9.83 -12.78
C ASN A 266 2.74 9.61 -14.14
N TYR A 267 3.17 8.37 -14.38
CA TYR A 267 3.63 7.89 -15.67
C TYR A 267 2.59 6.95 -16.26
N TYR A 268 2.12 7.27 -17.46
CA TYR A 268 1.07 6.53 -18.15
C TYR A 268 1.66 5.63 -19.23
N GLU A 269 0.98 4.52 -19.53
CA GLU A 269 1.43 3.51 -20.50
C GLU A 269 1.62 4.06 -21.93
N ASN A 270 0.98 5.20 -22.24
CA ASN A 270 1.15 5.90 -23.51
C ASN A 270 2.41 6.77 -23.58
N GLY A 271 3.32 6.67 -22.61
CA GLY A 271 4.58 7.41 -22.57
C GLY A 271 4.46 8.82 -21.99
N ILE A 272 3.28 9.21 -21.49
CA ILE A 272 3.06 10.55 -20.94
C ILE A 272 3.40 10.57 -19.44
N ILE A 273 4.09 11.61 -19.01
CA ILE A 273 4.38 11.90 -17.61
C ILE A 273 3.67 13.18 -17.24
N ILE A 274 2.89 13.13 -16.15
CA ILE A 274 2.15 14.28 -15.62
C ILE A 274 2.54 14.49 -14.16
N GLY A 275 3.02 15.68 -13.83
CA GLY A 275 3.15 16.16 -12.46
C GLY A 275 2.05 17.18 -12.18
N ASP A 276 1.00 16.80 -11.48
CA ASP A 276 -0.15 17.66 -11.17
C ASP A 276 -0.12 18.13 -9.73
N SER A 277 -0.27 19.43 -9.54
CA SER A 277 -0.55 20.00 -8.23
C SER A 277 -1.92 20.64 -8.19
N LYS A 278 -2.82 20.02 -7.43
CA LYS A 278 -4.16 20.54 -7.19
C LYS A 278 -4.08 21.64 -6.13
N LEU A 279 -4.30 22.89 -6.54
CA LEU A 279 -4.09 24.07 -5.70
C LEU A 279 -5.36 24.40 -4.88
N CYS A 280 -6.23 25.20 -5.47
CA CYS A 280 -7.46 25.69 -4.86
C CYS A 280 -8.64 25.52 -5.81
N ARG A 281 -9.86 25.71 -5.31
CA ARG A 281 -11.07 25.74 -6.13
C ARG A 281 -11.42 27.16 -6.55
N ILE A 282 -12.04 27.28 -7.72
CA ILE A 282 -12.49 28.56 -8.28
C ILE A 282 -13.46 29.23 -7.28
N PRO A 283 -13.36 30.56 -7.06
CA PRO A 283 -14.30 31.31 -6.24
C PRO A 283 -15.72 31.31 -6.83
N LYS A 284 -16.73 31.63 -6.01
CA LYS A 284 -18.13 31.77 -6.48
C LYS A 284 -18.38 33.05 -7.28
N GLU A 285 -17.56 34.07 -7.06
CA GLU A 285 -17.70 35.40 -7.64
C GLU A 285 -16.37 35.85 -8.26
N ASN A 286 -16.43 36.83 -9.16
CA ASN A 286 -15.27 37.41 -9.84
C ASN A 286 -14.36 36.39 -10.54
N ILE A 287 -14.99 35.40 -11.18
CA ILE A 287 -14.32 34.29 -11.83
C ILE A 287 -13.43 34.79 -12.99
N GLY A 288 -13.87 35.77 -13.78
CA GLY A 288 -13.08 36.29 -14.91
C GLY A 288 -11.66 36.73 -14.52
N ALA A 289 -11.51 37.42 -13.40
CA ALA A 289 -10.21 37.94 -12.95
C ALA A 289 -9.19 36.83 -12.63
N ILE A 290 -9.64 35.66 -12.13
CA ILE A 290 -8.75 34.54 -11.86
C ILE A 290 -8.31 33.84 -13.14
N TYR A 291 -9.21 33.73 -14.14
CA TYR A 291 -8.88 33.20 -15.46
C TYR A 291 -7.85 34.09 -16.17
N ASP A 292 -8.08 35.40 -16.20
CA ASP A 292 -7.16 36.37 -16.83
C ASP A 292 -5.77 36.29 -16.19
N TYR A 293 -5.72 36.17 -14.85
CA TYR A 293 -4.47 36.00 -14.13
C TYR A 293 -3.75 34.70 -14.53
N MET A 294 -4.44 33.56 -14.51
CA MET A 294 -3.86 32.27 -14.87
C MET A 294 -3.34 32.25 -16.31
N LEU A 295 -4.10 32.80 -17.26
CA LEU A 295 -3.68 32.92 -18.66
C LEU A 295 -2.42 33.80 -18.79
N SER A 296 -2.38 34.93 -18.09
CA SER A 296 -1.20 35.81 -18.10
C SER A 296 0.04 35.18 -17.45
N GLU A 297 -0.14 34.29 -16.47
CA GLU A 297 0.96 33.56 -15.85
C GLU A 297 1.44 32.42 -16.74
N ASN A 298 0.55 31.76 -17.49
CA ASN A 298 0.92 30.72 -18.45
C ASN A 298 1.90 31.23 -19.53
N GLU A 299 1.80 32.50 -19.94
CA GLU A 299 2.76 33.11 -20.87
C GLU A 299 4.18 33.24 -20.28
N LYS A 300 4.30 33.25 -18.95
CA LYS A 300 5.57 33.45 -18.21
C LYS A 300 6.14 32.15 -17.69
N LEU A 301 5.28 31.15 -17.45
CA LEU A 301 5.69 29.86 -16.94
C LEU A 301 6.48 29.09 -18.01
N THR A 302 7.57 28.48 -17.58
CA THR A 302 8.31 27.52 -18.41
C THR A 302 8.18 26.15 -17.75
N TYR A 303 7.97 25.11 -18.56
CA TYR A 303 7.66 23.73 -18.16
C TYR A 303 6.28 23.49 -17.54
N LEU A 304 5.72 24.50 -16.87
CA LEU A 304 4.45 24.37 -16.16
C LEU A 304 3.33 25.11 -16.88
N GLN A 305 2.11 24.66 -16.65
CA GLN A 305 0.92 25.36 -17.08
C GLN A 305 -0.18 25.26 -16.03
N PHE A 306 -0.95 26.32 -15.89
CA PHE A 306 -2.24 26.27 -15.24
C PHE A 306 -3.25 25.53 -16.11
N SER A 307 -4.04 24.68 -15.46
CA SER A 307 -5.23 24.07 -16.04
C SER A 307 -6.38 24.11 -15.04
N ILE A 308 -7.59 23.88 -15.54
CA ILE A 308 -8.78 23.75 -14.73
C ILE A 308 -9.44 22.44 -15.09
N ASN A 309 -9.75 21.66 -14.06
CA ASN A 309 -10.60 20.49 -14.18
C ASN A 309 -11.75 20.62 -13.20
N GLU A 310 -12.96 20.56 -13.73
CA GLU A 310 -14.21 20.92 -13.04
C GLU A 310 -14.11 22.31 -12.38
N ASN A 311 -14.05 22.34 -11.04
CA ASN A 311 -13.95 23.57 -10.25
C ASN A 311 -12.61 23.70 -9.53
N SER A 312 -11.60 22.90 -9.90
CA SER A 312 -10.29 22.90 -9.26
C SER A 312 -9.23 23.44 -10.22
N ILE A 313 -8.36 24.29 -9.68
CA ILE A 313 -7.21 24.84 -10.39
C ILE A 313 -6.01 23.94 -10.15
N TYR A 314 -5.31 23.60 -11.22
CA TYR A 314 -4.09 22.80 -11.20
C TYR A 314 -2.93 23.60 -11.76
N LEU A 315 -1.74 23.38 -11.19
CA LEU A 315 -0.48 23.69 -11.82
C LEU A 315 0.14 22.35 -12.25
N SER A 316 0.41 22.19 -13.53
CA SER A 316 0.75 20.90 -14.14
C SER A 316 2.07 20.97 -14.90
N TYR A 317 2.87 19.93 -14.76
CA TYR A 317 3.99 19.58 -15.63
C TYR A 317 3.57 18.43 -16.55
N LEU A 318 3.77 18.56 -17.85
CA LEU A 318 3.44 17.54 -18.85
C LEU A 318 4.66 17.31 -19.75
N ILE A 319 5.08 16.06 -19.92
CA ILE A 319 6.15 15.70 -20.85
C ILE A 319 5.94 14.30 -21.42
N VAL A 320 6.44 14.07 -22.63
CA VAL A 320 6.56 12.72 -23.20
C VAL A 320 7.89 12.13 -22.76
N ASP A 321 7.89 10.88 -22.30
CA ASP A 321 9.05 10.21 -21.73
C ASP A 321 10.31 10.22 -22.61
N SER A 322 10.15 10.10 -23.92
CA SER A 322 11.23 10.21 -24.92
C SER A 322 11.97 11.56 -24.89
N SER A 323 11.35 12.60 -24.35
CA SER A 323 11.94 13.93 -24.16
C SER A 323 12.40 14.18 -22.72
N LEU A 324 12.14 13.27 -21.77
CA LEU A 324 12.54 13.46 -20.39
C LEU A 324 14.05 13.28 -20.23
N THR A 325 14.68 14.27 -19.60
CA THR A 325 16.08 14.17 -19.16
C THR A 325 16.18 14.47 -17.67
N LEU A 326 17.22 13.96 -17.01
CA LEU A 326 17.47 14.21 -15.58
C LEU A 326 17.52 15.72 -15.28
N LYS A 327 18.20 16.49 -16.14
CA LYS A 327 18.37 17.94 -15.97
C LYS A 327 17.05 18.69 -16.10
N GLU A 328 16.31 18.46 -17.18
CA GLU A 328 15.07 19.20 -17.45
C GLU A 328 13.95 18.78 -16.49
N GLY A 329 13.83 17.48 -16.21
CA GLY A 329 12.88 16.95 -15.24
C GLY A 329 13.13 17.50 -13.84
N LYS A 330 14.40 17.60 -13.41
CA LYS A 330 14.77 18.23 -12.13
C LYS A 330 14.29 19.69 -12.08
N ILE A 331 14.59 20.48 -13.11
CA ILE A 331 14.20 21.89 -13.15
C ILE A 331 12.67 22.04 -13.13
N ALA A 332 11.96 21.22 -13.90
CA ALA A 332 10.51 21.26 -14.00
C ALA A 332 9.84 20.89 -12.67
N LEU A 333 10.22 19.77 -12.06
CA LEU A 333 9.64 19.33 -10.79
C LEU A 333 10.03 20.23 -9.61
N GLU A 334 11.27 20.74 -9.56
CA GLU A 334 11.67 21.72 -8.55
C GLU A 334 10.80 23.00 -8.63
N ARG A 335 10.53 23.46 -9.85
CA ARG A 335 9.64 24.60 -10.09
C ARG A 335 8.21 24.27 -9.69
N LEU A 336 7.71 23.09 -10.03
CA LEU A 336 6.38 22.65 -9.63
C LEU A 336 6.25 22.69 -8.11
N PHE A 337 7.21 22.11 -7.38
CA PHE A 337 7.19 22.07 -5.91
C PHE A 337 7.16 23.47 -5.29
N LYS A 338 8.02 24.37 -5.76
CA LYS A 338 8.13 25.73 -5.23
C LYS A 338 6.95 26.63 -5.63
N LEU A 339 6.48 26.52 -6.87
CA LEU A 339 5.46 27.40 -7.41
C LEU A 339 4.05 26.99 -6.99
N SER A 340 3.80 25.71 -6.74
CA SER A 340 2.49 25.27 -6.27
C SER A 340 2.07 25.96 -4.97
N ASP A 341 2.94 25.94 -3.95
CA ASP A 341 2.67 26.59 -2.67
C ASP A 341 2.43 28.11 -2.83
N LYS A 342 3.32 28.76 -3.59
CA LYS A 342 3.21 30.20 -3.91
C LYS A 342 1.89 30.53 -4.62
N TYR A 343 1.52 29.78 -5.65
CA TYR A 343 0.32 30.09 -6.42
C TYR A 343 -0.95 29.74 -5.66
N ASP A 344 -0.97 28.68 -4.87
CA ASP A 344 -2.09 28.37 -3.99
C ASP A 344 -2.39 29.56 -3.06
N GLU A 345 -1.37 30.11 -2.40
CA GLU A 345 -1.50 31.30 -1.56
C GLU A 345 -1.99 32.53 -2.33
N ILE A 346 -1.44 32.80 -3.53
CA ILE A 346 -1.84 33.96 -4.34
C ILE A 346 -3.31 33.84 -4.74
N LEU A 347 -3.72 32.67 -5.25
CA LEU A 347 -5.08 32.44 -5.73
C LEU A 347 -6.09 32.58 -4.58
N ILE A 348 -5.78 32.02 -3.41
CA ILE A 348 -6.63 32.14 -2.21
C ILE A 348 -6.70 33.59 -1.72
N ASN A 349 -5.55 34.25 -1.53
CA ASN A 349 -5.51 35.56 -0.86
C ASN A 349 -6.04 36.69 -1.75
N LYS A 350 -5.62 36.71 -3.03
CA LYS A 350 -5.93 37.77 -3.98
C LYS A 350 -7.28 37.57 -4.66
N PHE A 351 -7.61 36.34 -5.05
CA PHE A 351 -8.81 36.04 -5.83
C PHE A 351 -9.91 35.36 -5.02
N LYS A 352 -9.72 35.19 -3.70
CA LYS A 352 -10.69 34.54 -2.80
C LYS A 352 -11.03 33.11 -3.25
N ALA A 353 -10.08 32.45 -3.91
CA ALA A 353 -10.21 31.05 -4.27
C ALA A 353 -10.41 30.20 -3.01
N ILE A 354 -11.15 29.11 -3.16
CA ILE A 354 -11.58 28.28 -2.04
C ILE A 354 -10.47 27.26 -1.75
N LYS A 355 -9.87 27.34 -0.57
CA LYS A 355 -8.86 26.38 -0.10
C LYS A 355 -9.41 24.95 -0.14
N LEU A 356 -8.60 24.01 -0.60
CA LEU A 356 -8.97 22.59 -0.55
C LEU A 356 -9.00 22.09 0.89
N LYS A 357 -9.98 21.24 1.20
CA LYS A 357 -9.92 20.39 2.38
C LYS A 357 -9.04 19.19 2.03
N ARG A 358 -8.10 18.87 2.91
CA ARG A 358 -7.36 17.59 2.88
C ARG A 358 -8.14 16.60 3.74
N ASP A 359 -8.12 15.32 3.38
CA ASP A 359 -8.67 14.28 4.25
C ASP A 359 -7.84 14.20 5.54
N GLU A 360 -8.49 13.95 6.68
CA GLU A 360 -7.85 14.00 8.00
C GLU A 360 -6.74 12.95 8.22
N GLU A 361 -6.72 11.88 7.41
CA GLU A 361 -5.71 10.79 7.49
C GLU A 361 -4.57 10.95 6.46
N ASP A 362 -4.60 12.04 5.67
CA ASP A 362 -3.54 12.47 4.76
C ASP A 362 -2.54 13.44 5.43
N GLU A 363 -2.80 13.84 6.69
CA GLU A 363 -1.95 14.65 7.56
C GLU A 363 -1.21 13.81 8.59
#